data_AF-A0A2X3VSX1-F1
#
_entry.id   AF-A0A2X3VSX1-F1
#
_cell.length_a   1.000
_cell.length_b   1.000
_cell.length_c   1.000
_cell.angle_alpha   90.00
_cell.angle_beta   90.00
_cell.angle_gamma   90.00
#
_symmetry.space_group_name_H-M   'P 1'
#
loop_
_entity.id
_entity.type
_entity.pdbx_description
1 polymer ?
#
loop_
_entity_poly.entity_id
_entity_poly.type
_entity_poly.pdbx_seq_one_letter_code
_entity_poly.pdbx_strand_id
1 'polypeptide(L)'
;MDIYDTVGSVLTGETDFREIRKQLEKEAIKAFCAPPILSDRRSIVSKYDERNTTVAASTKSSVLALTHQLDTAIEGLGGKAINSALKTHSADFDEI
;
A
#
# COMPACT_ATOMS: atom_id res chain seq x y z
N MET A 1 30.81 -0.52 20.65
CA MET A 1 31.39 -1.20 21.82
C MET A 1 30.59 -2.46 22.04
N ASP A 2 31.21 -3.58 21.72
CA ASP A 2 30.64 -4.92 21.89
C ASP A 2 30.56 -5.25 23.40
N ILE A 3 29.77 -6.26 23.79
CA ILE A 3 29.72 -6.73 25.18
C ILE A 3 31.13 -7.13 25.64
N TYR A 4 31.90 -7.78 24.77
CA TYR A 4 33.27 -8.19 25.07
C TYR A 4 34.20 -7.00 25.35
N ASP A 5 34.10 -5.93 24.56
CA ASP A 5 34.88 -4.69 24.79
C ASP A 5 34.52 -4.05 26.13
N THR A 6 33.24 -4.10 26.50
CA THR A 6 32.72 -3.48 27.74
C THR A 6 33.09 -4.30 28.97
N VAL A 7 33.08 -5.63 28.85
CA VAL A 7 33.60 -6.52 29.89
C VAL A 7 35.09 -6.26 30.09
N GLY A 8 35.85 -6.13 29.00
CA GLY A 8 37.26 -5.75 29.04
C GLY A 8 37.48 -4.43 29.79
N SER A 9 36.74 -3.38 29.44
CA SER A 9 36.91 -2.05 30.03
C SER A 9 36.48 -1.95 31.49
N VAL A 10 35.53 -2.75 31.98
CA VAL A 10 35.21 -2.79 33.43
C VAL A 10 36.27 -3.56 34.20
N LEU A 11 36.81 -4.65 33.64
CA LEU A 11 37.88 -5.42 34.28
C LEU A 11 39.18 -4.61 34.38
N THR A 12 39.43 -3.68 33.45
CA THR A 12 40.54 -2.72 33.51
C THR A 12 40.22 -1.47 34.33
N GLY A 13 38.99 -1.32 34.83
CA GLY A 13 38.55 -0.17 35.63
C GLY A 13 38.25 1.11 34.83
N GLU A 14 38.26 1.05 33.50
CA GLU A 14 37.95 2.17 32.60
C GLU A 14 36.46 2.50 32.52
N THR A 15 35.58 1.54 32.85
CA THR A 15 34.12 1.73 32.85
C THR A 15 33.46 1.15 34.09
N ASP A 16 32.32 1.71 34.47
CA ASP A 16 31.50 1.22 35.57
C ASP A 16 30.74 -0.07 35.17
N PHE A 17 30.57 -0.99 36.11
CA PHE A 17 29.77 -2.20 36.00
C PHE A 17 28.33 -1.92 35.52
N ARG A 18 27.84 -0.71 35.78
CA ARG A 18 26.55 -0.23 35.28
C ARG A 18 26.44 -0.26 33.75
N GLU A 19 27.53 0.01 33.03
CA GLU A 19 27.51 0.04 31.56
C GLU A 19 27.45 -1.39 30.98
N ILE A 20 28.15 -2.36 31.59
CA ILE A 20 27.99 -3.78 31.24
C ILE A 20 26.53 -4.21 31.37
N ARG A 21 25.91 -3.92 32.52
CA ARG A 21 24.52 -4.32 32.77
C ARG A 21 23.59 -3.77 31.68
N LYS A 22 23.77 -2.50 31.33
CA LYS A 22 22.98 -1.82 30.30
C LYS A 22 23.20 -2.41 28.90
N GLN A 23 24.44 -2.79 28.54
CA GLN A 23 24.71 -3.47 27.27
C GLN A 23 24.14 -4.89 27.24
N LEU A 24 24.23 -5.62 28.36
CA LEU A 24 23.64 -6.96 28.47
C LEU A 24 22.12 -6.91 28.30
N GLU A 25 21.46 -5.97 28.98
CA GLU A 25 20.01 -5.73 28.84
C GLU A 25 19.65 -5.34 27.39
N LYS A 26 20.46 -4.50 26.75
CA LYS A 26 20.25 -4.10 25.34
C LYS A 26 20.36 -5.27 24.38
N GLU A 27 21.36 -6.13 24.55
CA GLU A 27 21.51 -7.32 23.69
C GLU A 27 20.42 -8.37 23.98
N ALA A 28 20.00 -8.53 25.23
CA ALA A 28 18.86 -9.38 25.56
C ALA A 28 17.56 -8.89 24.89
N ILE A 29 17.30 -7.58 24.91
CA ILE A 29 16.15 -7.00 24.21
C ILE A 29 16.24 -7.25 22.70
N LYS A 30 17.42 -7.04 22.10
CA LYS A 30 17.62 -7.30 20.66
C LYS A 30 17.47 -8.77 20.28
N ALA A 31 17.94 -9.68 21.12
CA ALA A 31 17.93 -11.10 20.85
C ALA A 31 16.55 -11.74 21.07
N PHE A 32 15.81 -11.29 22.09
CA PHE A 32 14.59 -11.98 22.53
C PHE A 32 13.32 -11.16 22.32
N CYS A 33 13.34 -9.87 22.64
CA CYS A 33 12.12 -9.03 22.60
C CYS A 33 11.87 -8.42 21.22
N ALA A 34 12.92 -7.99 20.52
CA ALA A 34 12.80 -7.32 19.22
C ALA A 34 12.33 -8.24 18.07
N PRO A 35 12.79 -9.49 17.94
CA PRO A 35 12.41 -10.35 16.80
C PRO A 35 10.90 -10.59 16.67
N PRO A 36 10.14 -10.96 17.73
CA PRO A 36 8.70 -11.16 17.60
C PRO A 36 7.97 -9.87 17.20
N ILE A 37 8.32 -8.73 17.80
CA ILE A 37 7.73 -7.41 17.47
C ILE A 37 7.96 -7.06 16.00
N LEU A 38 9.18 -7.27 15.50
CA LEU A 38 9.52 -7.00 14.11
C LEU A 38 8.82 -7.97 13.15
N SER A 39 8.67 -9.24 13.54
CA SER A 39 7.93 -10.24 12.77
C SER A 39 6.45 -9.88 12.67
N ASP A 40 5.82 -9.52 13.79
CA ASP A 40 4.41 -9.14 13.84
C ASP A 40 4.14 -7.91 12.97
N ARG A 41 5.01 -6.90 13.07
CA ARG A 41 4.93 -5.72 12.20
C ARG A 41 4.99 -6.11 10.72
N ARG A 42 5.94 -6.96 10.32
CA ARG A 42 6.06 -7.38 8.90
C ARG A 42 4.83 -8.16 8.44
N SER A 43 4.29 -9.03 9.30
CA SER A 43 3.08 -9.79 9.02
C SER A 43 1.87 -8.87 8.81
N ILE A 44 1.70 -7.87 9.68
CA ILE A 44 0.65 -6.85 9.55
C ILE A 44 0.80 -6.11 8.21
N VAL A 45 1.99 -5.56 7.91
CA VAL A 45 2.24 -4.82 6.66
C VAL A 45 1.91 -5.70 5.45
N SER A 46 2.46 -6.91 5.39
CA SER A 46 2.21 -7.83 4.27
C SER A 46 0.72 -8.14 4.09
N LYS A 47 -0.02 -8.40 5.18
CA LYS A 47 -1.44 -8.73 5.13
C LYS A 47 -2.30 -7.57 4.62
N TYR A 48 -2.01 -6.35 5.07
CA TYR A 48 -2.78 -5.18 4.66
C TYR A 48 -2.40 -4.71 3.25
N ASP A 49 -1.14 -4.82 2.86
CA ASP A 49 -0.70 -4.50 1.49
C ASP A 49 -1.34 -5.43 0.44
N GLU A 50 -1.40 -6.73 0.72
CA GLU A 50 -2.09 -7.71 -0.14
C GLU A 50 -3.59 -7.40 -0.24
N ARG A 51 -4.23 -7.09 0.90
CA ARG A 51 -5.65 -6.74 0.94
C ARG A 51 -5.92 -5.46 0.17
N ASN A 52 -5.09 -4.43 0.33
CA ASN A 52 -5.20 -3.17 -0.40
C ASN A 52 -5.03 -3.37 -1.91
N THR A 53 -4.05 -4.17 -2.31
CA THR A 53 -3.81 -4.51 -3.72
C THR A 53 -5.02 -5.20 -4.33
N THR A 54 -5.61 -6.16 -3.61
CA THR A 54 -6.81 -6.90 -4.06
C THR A 54 -8.02 -5.97 -4.19
N VAL A 55 -8.26 -5.12 -3.21
CA VAL A 55 -9.37 -4.15 -3.24
C VAL A 55 -9.18 -3.14 -4.37
N ALA A 56 -7.96 -2.65 -4.59
CA ALA A 56 -7.66 -1.72 -5.67
C ALA A 56 -7.88 -2.37 -7.05
N ALA A 57 -7.43 -3.62 -7.24
CA ALA A 57 -7.66 -4.36 -8.48
C ALA A 57 -9.16 -4.60 -8.75
N SER A 58 -9.91 -5.02 -7.73
CA SER A 58 -11.36 -5.21 -7.81
C SER A 58 -12.11 -3.92 -8.13
N THR A 59 -11.71 -2.81 -7.49
CA THR A 59 -12.28 -1.48 -7.74
C THR A 59 -11.99 -1.03 -9.17
N LYS A 60 -10.75 -1.19 -9.64
CA LYS A 60 -10.37 -0.88 -11.03
C LYS A 60 -11.22 -1.67 -12.03
N SER A 61 -11.42 -2.96 -11.78
CA SER A 61 -12.26 -3.81 -12.64
C SER A 61 -13.72 -3.35 -12.65
N SER A 62 -14.26 -3.00 -11.48
CA SER A 62 -15.64 -2.50 -11.35
C SER A 62 -15.83 -1.17 -12.08
N VAL A 63 -14.88 -0.24 -11.96
CA VAL A 63 -14.92 1.05 -12.66
C VAL A 63 -14.83 0.86 -14.17
N LEU A 64 -13.96 -0.03 -14.66
CA LEU A 64 -13.88 -0.36 -16.09
C LEU A 64 -15.19 -0.96 -16.60
N ALA A 65 -15.80 -1.88 -15.85
CA ALA A 65 -17.09 -2.46 -16.21
C ALA A 65 -18.19 -1.39 -16.31
N LEU A 66 -18.26 -0.47 -15.33
CA LEU A 66 -19.20 0.65 -15.37
C LEU A 66 -18.95 1.58 -16.57
N THR A 67 -17.68 1.87 -16.88
CA THR A 67 -17.32 2.69 -18.05
C THR A 67 -17.80 2.04 -19.34
N HIS A 68 -17.55 0.75 -19.54
CA HIS A 68 -18.04 0.01 -20.70
C HIS A 68 -19.56 -0.04 -20.79
N GLN A 69 -20.25 -0.17 -19.65
CA GLN A 69 -21.71 -0.12 -19.60
C GLN A 69 -22.24 1.26 -20.00
N LEU A 70 -21.59 2.34 -19.56
CA LEU A 70 -21.96 3.71 -19.93
C LEU A 70 -21.72 3.96 -21.43
N ASP A 71 -20.57 3.56 -21.97
CA ASP A 71 -20.28 3.69 -23.40
C ASP A 71 -21.31 2.94 -24.24
N THR A 72 -21.60 1.70 -23.86
CA THR A 72 -22.63 0.88 -24.54
C THR A 72 -24.01 1.51 -24.45
N ALA A 73 -24.36 2.10 -23.31
CA ALA A 73 -25.65 2.77 -23.12
C ALA A 73 -25.76 4.04 -23.97
N ILE A 74 -24.68 4.84 -24.05
CA ILE A 74 -24.59 6.03 -24.90
C ILE A 74 -24.73 5.63 -26.37
N GLU A 75 -24.01 4.61 -26.84
CA GLU A 75 -24.12 4.07 -28.20
C GLU A 75 -25.42 3.30 -28.46
N GLY A 76 -26.20 3.05 -27.41
CA GLY A 76 -27.46 2.33 -27.44
C GLY A 76 -28.59 3.11 -28.13
N LEU A 77 -29.83 2.80 -27.74
CA LEU A 77 -31.02 3.38 -28.38
C LEU A 77 -31.06 4.92 -28.29
N GLY A 78 -30.55 5.49 -27.19
CA GLY A 78 -30.47 6.94 -27.01
C GLY A 78 -29.53 7.62 -28.02
N GLY A 79 -28.27 7.17 -28.12
CA GLY A 79 -27.33 7.72 -29.10
C GLY A 79 -27.75 7.46 -30.55
N LYS A 80 -28.38 6.31 -30.82
CA LYS A 80 -28.97 6.05 -32.13
C LYS A 80 -30.10 7.02 -32.47
N ALA A 81 -30.97 7.33 -31.51
CA ALA A 81 -32.05 8.32 -31.69
C ALA A 81 -31.50 9.73 -31.93
N ILE A 82 -30.48 10.16 -31.16
CA ILE A 82 -29.81 11.45 -31.35
C ILE A 82 -29.16 11.52 -32.75
N ASN A 83 -28.38 10.51 -33.13
CA ASN A 83 -27.76 10.45 -34.45
C ASN A 83 -28.79 10.42 -35.59
N SER A 84 -29.92 9.74 -35.39
CA SER A 84 -31.00 9.73 -36.38
C SER A 84 -31.65 11.10 -36.51
N ALA A 85 -31.94 11.78 -35.39
CA ALA A 85 -32.48 13.14 -35.40
C ALA A 85 -31.52 14.14 -36.07
N LEU A 86 -30.22 14.05 -35.77
CA LEU A 86 -29.20 14.88 -36.40
C LEU A 86 -29.13 14.65 -37.91
N LYS A 87 -29.16 13.39 -38.37
CA LYS A 87 -29.19 13.06 -39.81
C LYS A 87 -30.46 13.55 -40.50
N THR A 88 -31.60 13.51 -39.83
CA THR A 88 -32.86 14.02 -40.38
C THR A 88 -32.81 15.52 -40.57
N HIS A 89 -32.26 16.26 -39.60
CA HIS A 89 -32.25 17.72 -39.60
C HIS A 89 -30.97 18.34 -40.16
N SER A 90 -29.96 17.56 -40.57
CA SER A 90 -28.69 18.12 -41.09
C SER A 90 -28.89 18.90 -42.38
N ALA A 91 -29.80 18.45 -43.25
CA ALA A 91 -30.12 19.15 -44.50
C ALA A 91 -30.84 20.50 -44.24
N ASP A 92 -31.59 20.61 -43.15
CA ASP A 92 -32.29 21.85 -42.76
C ASP A 92 -31.31 22.98 -42.42
N PHE A 93 -30.08 22.64 -42.01
CA PHE A 93 -29.01 23.59 -41.72
C PHE A 93 -28.14 23.94 -42.94
N ASP A 94 -28.09 23.08 -43.96
CA ASP A 94 -27.38 23.33 -45.21
C ASP A 94 -28.17 24.26 -46.17
N GLU A 95 -29.48 24.45 -45.93
CA GLU A 95 -30.35 25.37 -46.68
C GLU A 95 -30.36 26.82 -46.17
N ILE A 96 -29.58 27.15 -45.13
CA ILE A 96 -29.36 28.51 -44.60
C ILE A 96 -28.05 29.09 -45.13
#